data_AF-A0A5J4TBS9-F1
#
_entry.id   AF-A0A5J4TBS9-F1
#
_cell.length_a   1.000
_cell.length_b   1.000
_cell.length_c   1.000
_cell.angle_alpha   90.00
_cell.angle_beta   90.00
_cell.angle_gamma   90.00
#
_symmetry.space_group_name_H-M   'P 1'
#
loop_
_entity.id
_entity.type
_entity.pdbx_description
1 polymer ?
#
loop_
_entity_poly.entity_id
_entity_poly.type
_entity_poly.pdbx_seq_one_letter_code
_entity_poly.pdbx_strand_id
1 'polypeptide(L)'
;NKRNLQASEQGVRDLLRTRIRQAGIGKEYGSNTIRHSVMTELRKTKLTLQQVNMLTDHAPSSIIVDEYYNKPEHPLGIDNVINQSVQATLINQQNILL
;
A
#
# COMPACT_ATOMS: atom_id res chain seq x y z
N ASN A 1 0.61 40.00 5.73
CA ASN A 1 1.55 39.60 4.66
C ASN A 1 1.70 38.08 4.66
N LYS A 2 0.76 37.35 4.04
CA LYS A 2 0.77 35.89 3.99
C LYS A 2 1.68 35.48 2.83
N ARG A 3 2.94 35.16 3.12
CA ARG A 3 3.88 34.65 2.11
C ARG A 3 3.36 33.31 1.60
N ASN A 4 2.70 33.35 0.44
CA ASN A 4 2.48 32.18 -0.40
C ASN A 4 3.87 31.73 -0.90
N LEU A 5 4.56 30.93 -0.09
CA LEU A 5 5.76 30.24 -0.49
C LEU A 5 5.32 29.11 -1.41
N GLN A 6 5.21 29.41 -2.70
CA GLN A 6 5.21 28.40 -3.74
C GLN A 6 6.61 27.76 -3.69
N ALA A 7 6.79 26.81 -2.78
CA ALA A 7 8.05 26.09 -2.63
C ALA A 7 8.31 25.37 -3.95
N SER A 8 9.50 25.57 -4.52
CA SER A 8 9.92 24.80 -5.68
C SER A 8 9.78 23.31 -5.36
N GLU A 9 9.49 22.47 -6.37
CA GLU A 9 9.38 21.02 -6.17
C GLU A 9 10.61 20.45 -5.43
N GLN A 10 11.78 20.98 -5.76
CA GLN A 10 13.04 20.66 -5.08
C GLN A 10 13.01 21.06 -3.60
N GLY A 11 12.56 22.27 -3.26
CA GLY A 11 12.41 22.72 -1.89
C GLY A 11 11.43 21.88 -1.06
N VAL A 12 10.31 21.45 -1.66
CA VAL A 12 9.36 20.52 -1.01
C VAL A 12 10.00 19.16 -0.77
N ARG A 13 10.72 18.62 -1.77
CA ARG A 13 11.43 17.35 -1.66
C ARG A 13 12.50 17.38 -0.56
N ASP A 14 13.26 18.47 -0.47
CA ASP A 14 14.32 18.61 0.54
C ASP A 14 13.74 18.76 1.94
N LEU A 15 12.66 19.53 2.11
CA LEU A 15 11.94 19.62 3.37
C LEU A 15 11.39 18.26 3.81
N LEU A 16 10.76 17.52 2.90
CA LEU A 16 10.25 16.17 3.16
C LEU A 16 11.38 15.23 3.59
N ARG A 17 12.51 15.24 2.87
CA ARG A 17 13.68 14.43 3.22
C ARG A 17 14.18 14.77 4.62
N THR A 18 14.31 16.05 4.96
CA THR A 18 14.73 16.47 6.30
C THR A 18 13.80 15.94 7.38
N ARG A 19 12.47 16.03 7.18
CA ARG A 19 11.50 15.51 8.16
C ARG A 19 11.59 14.00 8.34
N ILE A 20 11.78 13.25 7.25
CA ILE A 20 12.00 11.80 7.30
C ILE A 20 13.25 11.45 8.12
N ARG A 21 14.36 12.20 7.93
CA ARG A 21 15.59 11.99 8.71
C ARG A 21 15.41 12.36 10.19
N GLN A 22 14.68 13.44 10.48
CA GLN A 22 14.32 13.83 11.84
C GLN A 22 13.45 12.78 12.55
N ALA A 23 12.65 12.03 11.81
CA ALA A 23 11.88 10.89 12.32
C ALA A 23 12.73 9.62 12.55
N GLY A 24 14.06 9.68 12.38
CA GLY A 24 14.97 8.56 12.61
C GLY A 24 15.09 7.57 11.46
N ILE A 25 14.45 7.82 10.31
CA ILE A 25 14.57 6.94 9.15
C ILE A 25 15.94 7.19 8.49
N GLY A 26 16.79 6.17 8.44
CA GLY A 26 18.13 6.22 7.85
C GLY A 26 18.13 6.53 6.34
N LYS A 27 19.26 7.08 5.84
CA LYS A 27 19.41 7.52 4.44
C LYS A 27 19.33 6.39 3.41
N GLU A 28 19.61 5.18 3.84
CA GLU A 28 19.48 3.91 3.12
C GLU A 28 18.02 3.64 2.70
N TYR A 29 17.04 4.20 3.41
CA TYR A 29 15.63 4.12 3.05
C TYR A 29 15.25 5.27 2.13
N GLY A 30 15.07 4.94 0.85
CA GLY A 30 14.63 5.85 -0.20
C GLY A 30 13.11 6.00 -0.28
N SER A 31 12.66 6.83 -1.23
CA SER A 31 11.23 7.11 -1.44
C SER A 31 10.40 5.85 -1.71
N ASN A 32 10.96 4.85 -2.40
CA ASN A 32 10.26 3.62 -2.73
C ASN A 32 10.03 2.76 -1.48
N THR A 33 11.03 2.63 -0.62
CA THR A 33 10.90 1.89 0.65
C THR A 33 9.89 2.56 1.56
N ILE A 34 9.93 3.89 1.67
CA ILE A 34 8.98 4.65 2.49
C ILE A 34 7.56 4.51 1.95
N ARG A 35 7.36 4.65 0.63
CA ARG A 35 6.07 4.42 -0.02
C ARG A 35 5.55 3.01 0.29
N HIS A 36 6.43 2.01 0.19
CA HIS A 36 6.07 0.63 0.44
C HIS A 36 5.59 0.44 1.88
N SER A 37 6.38 0.87 2.87
CA SER A 37 6.00 0.80 4.28
C SER A 37 4.68 1.50 4.57
N VAL A 38 4.44 2.70 4.02
CA VAL A 38 3.16 3.41 4.21
C VAL A 38 1.99 2.62 3.65
N MET A 39 2.11 2.05 2.45
CA MET A 39 1.06 1.27 1.83
C MET A 39 0.79 -0.03 2.60
N THR A 40 1.83 -0.74 3.05
CA THR A 40 1.71 -1.93 3.89
C THR A 40 0.98 -1.60 5.20
N GLU A 41 1.34 -0.52 5.90
CA GLU A 41 0.68 -0.12 7.14
C GLU A 41 -0.78 0.34 6.94
N LEU A 42 -1.07 1.11 5.88
CA LEU A 42 -2.44 1.44 5.49
C LEU A 42 -3.27 0.17 5.24
N ARG A 43 -2.65 -0.85 4.65
CA ARG A 43 -3.35 -2.08 4.32
C ARG A 43 -3.64 -2.96 5.54
N LYS A 44 -2.87 -2.85 6.62
CA LYS A 44 -3.15 -3.47 7.93
C LYS A 44 -4.32 -2.82 8.70
N THR A 45 -4.78 -1.64 8.27
CA THR A 45 -5.92 -0.97 8.89
C THR A 45 -7.26 -1.60 8.46
N LYS A 46 -8.38 -1.17 9.06
CA LYS A 46 -9.73 -1.60 8.68
C LYS A 46 -10.26 -0.93 7.40
N LEU A 47 -9.44 -0.19 6.68
CA LEU A 47 -9.83 0.44 5.41
C LEU A 47 -10.04 -0.61 4.32
N THR A 48 -11.02 -0.35 3.46
CA THR A 48 -11.22 -1.13 2.22
C THR A 48 -10.09 -0.85 1.23
N LEU A 49 -9.84 -1.78 0.30
CA LEU A 49 -8.86 -1.58 -0.77
C LEU A 49 -9.15 -0.31 -1.58
N GLN A 50 -10.43 -0.05 -1.88
CA GLN A 50 -10.88 1.17 -2.57
C GLN A 50 -10.49 2.44 -1.80
N GLN A 51 -10.69 2.48 -0.48
CA GLN A 51 -10.30 3.63 0.34
C GLN A 51 -8.78 3.81 0.38
N VAL A 52 -8.01 2.73 0.46
CA VAL A 52 -6.55 2.81 0.41
C VAL A 52 -6.07 3.30 -0.95
N ASN A 53 -6.70 2.85 -2.04
CA ASN A 53 -6.42 3.34 -3.39
C ASN A 53 -6.68 4.84 -3.50
N MET A 54 -7.82 5.33 -2.99
CA MET A 54 -8.13 6.76 -2.95
C MET A 54 -7.11 7.57 -2.14
N LEU A 55 -6.64 7.06 -0.99
CA LEU A 55 -5.64 7.73 -0.16
C LEU A 55 -4.24 7.75 -0.78
N THR A 56 -4.00 6.92 -1.78
CA THR A 56 -2.69 6.73 -2.40
C THR A 56 -2.67 7.08 -3.89
N ASP A 57 -3.73 7.76 -4.36
CA ASP A 57 -3.94 8.19 -5.73
C ASP A 57 -3.86 7.06 -6.77
N HIS A 58 -4.24 5.84 -6.38
CA HIS A 58 -4.46 4.75 -7.31
C HIS A 58 -5.88 4.77 -7.86
N ALA A 59 -6.07 4.16 -9.03
CA ALA A 59 -7.40 3.89 -9.55
C ALA A 59 -8.25 3.11 -8.51
N PRO A 60 -9.53 3.45 -8.29
CA PRO A 60 -10.35 2.82 -7.27
C PRO A 60 -10.41 1.29 -7.36
N SER A 61 -10.36 0.75 -8.60
CA SER A 61 -10.38 -0.68 -8.91
C SER A 61 -8.98 -1.34 -8.96
N SER A 62 -7.92 -0.62 -8.60
CA SER A 62 -6.55 -1.15 -8.61
C SER A 62 -6.34 -2.23 -7.55
N ILE A 63 -5.65 -3.30 -7.91
CA ILE A 63 -5.23 -4.37 -6.98
C ILE A 63 -3.77 -4.26 -6.55
N ILE A 64 -3.04 -3.27 -7.07
CA ILE A 64 -1.59 -3.14 -6.90
C ILE A 64 -1.18 -3.00 -5.43
N VAL A 65 -1.99 -2.35 -4.59
CA VAL A 65 -1.71 -2.27 -3.15
C VAL A 65 -1.62 -3.67 -2.53
N ASP A 66 -2.55 -4.56 -2.86
CA ASP A 66 -2.55 -5.91 -2.31
C ASP A 66 -1.46 -6.78 -2.94
N GLU A 67 -1.24 -6.69 -4.26
CA GLU A 67 -0.28 -7.55 -4.96
C GLU A 67 1.20 -7.16 -4.76
N TYR A 68 1.49 -5.86 -4.75
CA TYR A 68 2.86 -5.36 -4.77
C TYR A 68 3.34 -4.92 -3.38
N TYR A 69 2.47 -4.30 -2.58
CA TYR A 69 2.84 -3.65 -1.34
C TYR A 69 2.45 -4.44 -0.08
N ASN A 70 1.34 -5.17 -0.11
CA ASN A 70 0.86 -5.98 1.01
C ASN A 70 1.27 -7.44 0.90
N LYS A 71 2.56 -7.69 0.64
CA LYS A 71 3.06 -9.06 0.61
C LYS A 71 3.19 -9.58 2.04
N PRO A 72 2.64 -10.76 2.36
CA PRO A 72 2.95 -11.41 3.63
C PRO A 72 4.46 -11.68 3.67
N GLU A 73 5.09 -11.43 4.83
CA GLU A 73 6.53 -11.68 5.04
C GLU A 73 6.92 -13.13 4.75
N HIS A 74 5.93 -14.03 4.75
CA HIS A 74 6.03 -15.38 4.24
C HIS A 74 5.14 -15.49 2.99
N PRO A 75 5.72 -15.72 1.80
CA PRO A 75 4.90 -16.13 0.65
C PRO A 75 4.07 -17.33 1.08
N LEU A 76 2.77 -17.31 0.78
CA LEU A 76 1.91 -18.44 1.02
C LEU A 76 2.57 -19.67 0.37
N GLY A 77 2.83 -20.71 1.17
CA GLY A 77 3.25 -21.99 0.62
C GLY A 77 2.26 -22.43 -0.46
N ILE A 78 2.72 -23.15 -1.49
CA ILE A 78 1.87 -23.54 -2.62
C ILE A 78 0.57 -24.24 -2.15
N ASP A 79 0.65 -24.97 -1.05
CA ASP A 79 -0.49 -25.64 -0.41
C ASP A 79 -1.55 -24.64 0.10
N ASN A 80 -1.14 -23.49 0.66
CA ASN A 80 -2.07 -22.46 1.09
C ASN A 80 -2.78 -21.79 -0.09
N VAL A 81 -2.08 -21.57 -1.19
CA VAL A 81 -2.65 -20.98 -2.42
C VAL A 81 -3.68 -21.93 -3.04
N ILE A 82 -3.35 -23.22 -3.13
CA ILE A 82 -4.25 -24.25 -3.64
C ILE A 82 -5.51 -24.34 -2.76
N ASN A 83 -5.34 -24.39 -1.44
CA ASN A 83 -6.47 -24.50 -0.51
C ASN A 83 -7.40 -23.29 -0.58
N GLN A 84 -6.87 -22.07 -0.65
CA GLN A 84 -7.70 -20.87 -0.80
C GLN A 84 -8.44 -20.84 -2.14
N SER A 85 -7.78 -21.26 -3.23
CA SER A 85 -8.37 -21.29 -4.57
C SER A 85 -9.50 -22.33 -4.69
N VAL A 86 -9.31 -23.51 -4.09
CA VAL A 86 -10.34 -24.56 -4.03
C VAL A 86 -11.54 -24.10 -3.22
N GLN A 87 -11.32 -23.49 -2.04
CA GLN A 87 -12.40 -22.97 -1.21
C GLN A 87 -13.19 -21.86 -1.92
N ALA A 88 -12.51 -20.91 -2.56
CA ALA A 88 -13.16 -19.86 -3.35
C ALA A 88 -13.99 -20.43 -4.52
N THR A 89 -13.50 -21.50 -5.16
CA THR A 89 -14.22 -22.18 -6.26
C THR A 89 -15.47 -22.90 -5.74
N LEU A 90 -15.38 -23.60 -4.61
CA LEU A 90 -16.51 -24.32 -4.00
C LEU A 90 -17.61 -23.37 -3.53
N ILE A 91 -17.25 -22.23 -2.93
CA ILE A 91 -18.20 -21.20 -2.51
C ILE A 91 -18.93 -20.62 -3.73
N ASN A 92 -18.22 -20.35 -4.82
CA ASN A 92 -18.84 -19.87 -6.06
C ASN A 92 -19.78 -20.91 -6.69
N GLN A 93 -19.47 -22.21 -6.59
CA GLN A 93 -20.36 -23.26 -7.08
C GLN A 93 -21.62 -23.42 -6.24
N GLN A 94 -21.54 -23.26 -4.91
CA GLN A 94 -22.71 -23.27 -4.04
C GLN A 94 -23.66 -22.08 -4.29
N ASN A 95 -23.11 -20.91 -4.65
CA ASN A 95 -23.89 -19.72 -4.98
C ASN A 95 -24.57 -19.77 -6.36
N ILE A 96 -24.19 -20.71 -7.24
CA ILE A 96 -24.82 -20.92 -8.55
C ILE A 96 -25.97 -21.95 -8.46
N LEU A 97 -26.04 -22.71 -7.37
CA LEU A 97 -27.01 -23.80 -7.15
C LEU A 97 -28.18 -23.41 -6.22
N LEU A 98 -28.31 -22.12 -5.87
CA LEU A 98 -29.42 -21.52 -5.13
C LEU A 98 -30.07 -20.42 -5.98
#